data_AF-A0AAN5YJG5-F1
#
_entry.id   AF-A0AAN5YJG5-F1
#
_cell.length_a   1.000
_cell.length_b   1.000
_cell.length_c   1.000
_cell.angle_alpha   90.00
_cell.angle_beta   90.00
_cell.angle_gamma   90.00
#
_symmetry.space_group_name_H-M   'P 1'
#
loop_
_entity.id
_entity.type
_entity.pdbx_description
1 polymer ?
#
loop_
_entity_poly.entity_id
_entity_poly.type
_entity_poly.pdbx_seq_one_letter_code
_entity_poly.pdbx_strand_id
1 'polypeptide(L)'
;MANITPYIRPGSPAKRYFCSTCGCEIGGEMMESGDWVISTAIFDANRDDTGIWDIKKHIYTEPTLDGGLAEWLPRIGEKEMTVWNPPDDTIDHPQEIDGKLLAQCDCGGVSFHISRPTQEILDDPEMRRKWVSPVDKTKWIACLDACDTCRLTDGAHVIAWTFIPKKLITPAIPDDLLLGSSRGYVSSKGVRRTFCGTCGARVFYDCDGREEIVDVAIGLLRAPEGVKAENWLTWRTKRMAFPEDGMRYDPVLTESLRRGFEEWGKRKHGDLLDIIIE
;
A
#
# COMPACT_ATOMS: atom_id res chain seq x y z
N MET A 1 17.28 -18.18 -14.82
CA MET A 1 16.37 -17.27 -14.11
C MET A 1 17.22 -16.23 -13.40
N ALA A 2 17.56 -15.12 -14.05
CA ALA A 2 18.37 -14.09 -13.41
C ALA A 2 17.42 -13.06 -12.78
N ASN A 3 17.45 -12.92 -11.45
CA ASN A 3 16.80 -11.87 -10.65
C ASN A 3 15.40 -12.16 -10.06
N ILE A 4 15.17 -13.38 -9.53
CA ILE A 4 14.05 -13.66 -8.62
C ILE A 4 14.62 -14.04 -7.24
N THR A 5 14.10 -13.43 -6.18
CA THR A 5 14.45 -13.75 -4.78
C THR A 5 13.31 -14.51 -4.12
N PRO A 6 13.56 -15.71 -3.55
CA PRO A 6 12.58 -16.39 -2.71
C PRO A 6 12.58 -15.82 -1.28
N TYR A 7 11.41 -15.78 -0.66
CA TYR A 7 11.23 -15.44 0.76
C TYR A 7 10.26 -16.43 1.41
N ILE A 8 10.66 -16.98 2.56
CA ILE A 8 9.82 -17.86 3.38
C ILE A 8 9.64 -17.16 4.71
N ARG A 9 8.41 -16.73 4.99
CA ARG A 9 8.05 -16.22 6.32
C ARG A 9 8.21 -17.35 7.34
N PRO A 10 8.84 -17.12 8.50
CA PRO A 10 8.89 -18.12 9.57
C PRO A 10 7.49 -18.65 9.89
N GLY A 11 7.33 -19.98 9.89
CA GLY A 11 6.05 -20.65 10.13
C GLY A 11 5.14 -20.81 8.91
N SER A 12 5.42 -20.13 7.78
CA SER A 12 4.58 -20.24 6.59
C SER A 12 4.86 -21.52 5.79
N PRO A 13 3.83 -22.25 5.32
CA PRO A 13 3.98 -23.38 4.41
C PRO A 13 4.23 -22.94 2.96
N ALA A 14 4.23 -21.63 2.68
CA ALA A 14 4.39 -21.07 1.36
C ALA A 14 5.72 -20.33 1.22
N LYS A 15 6.31 -20.44 0.03
CA LYS A 15 7.48 -19.67 -0.40
C LYS A 15 7.01 -18.61 -1.39
N ARG A 16 7.29 -17.34 -1.10
CA ARG A 16 6.98 -16.19 -1.96
C ARG A 16 8.17 -15.86 -2.84
N TYR A 17 7.90 -15.23 -3.97
CA TYR A 17 8.90 -14.83 -4.95
C TYR A 17 8.69 -13.39 -5.38
N PHE A 18 9.77 -12.61 -5.37
CA PHE A 18 9.77 -11.23 -5.84
C PHE A 18 10.96 -10.95 -6.75
N CYS A 19 10.84 -9.93 -7.60
CA CYS A 19 11.92 -9.48 -8.47
C CYS A 19 13.06 -8.86 -7.64
N SER A 20 14.27 -9.41 -7.75
CA SER A 20 15.45 -8.92 -6.99
C SER A 20 15.88 -7.50 -7.36
N THR A 21 15.37 -6.96 -8.47
CA THR A 21 15.72 -5.64 -9.01
C THR A 21 14.76 -4.55 -8.54
N CYS A 22 13.45 -4.79 -8.64
CA CYS A 22 12.44 -3.77 -8.37
C CYS A 22 11.54 -4.07 -7.17
N GLY A 23 11.59 -5.28 -6.60
CA GLY A 23 10.71 -5.68 -5.48
C GLY A 23 9.32 -6.15 -5.89
N CYS A 24 9.01 -6.27 -7.18
CA CYS A 24 7.70 -6.75 -7.65
C CYS A 24 7.38 -8.14 -7.11
N GLU A 25 6.27 -8.27 -6.39
CA GLU A 25 5.74 -9.55 -5.94
C GLU A 25 5.19 -10.33 -7.13
N ILE A 26 5.78 -11.50 -7.38
CA ILE A 26 5.45 -12.34 -8.54
C ILE A 26 4.38 -13.35 -8.16
N GLY A 27 4.43 -13.87 -6.94
CA GLY A 27 3.58 -14.97 -6.50
C GLY A 27 4.27 -15.84 -5.47
N GLY A 28 3.77 -17.06 -5.29
CA GLY A 28 4.33 -18.03 -4.37
C GLY A 28 3.97 -19.46 -4.73
N GLU A 29 4.69 -20.39 -4.12
CA GLU A 29 4.39 -21.81 -4.19
C GLU A 29 4.14 -22.38 -2.80
N MET A 30 3.16 -23.26 -2.68
CA MET A 30 2.99 -24.10 -1.49
C MET A 30 4.12 -25.14 -1.48
N MET A 31 4.93 -25.17 -0.42
CA MET A 31 6.14 -26.00 -0.40
C MET A 31 5.85 -27.51 -0.38
N GLU A 32 4.70 -27.92 0.16
CA GLU A 32 4.31 -29.34 0.25
C GLU A 32 3.70 -29.86 -1.06
N SER A 33 2.74 -29.13 -1.64
CA SER A 33 2.04 -29.57 -2.85
C SER A 33 2.73 -29.12 -4.15
N GLY A 34 3.55 -28.07 -4.10
CA GLY A 34 4.10 -27.41 -5.28
C GLY A 34 3.08 -26.54 -6.03
N ASP A 35 1.89 -26.31 -5.46
CA ASP A 35 0.86 -25.47 -6.07
C ASP A 35 1.31 -24.02 -6.14
N TRP A 36 1.15 -23.39 -7.30
CA TRP A 36 1.51 -22.00 -7.53
C TRP A 36 0.32 -21.06 -7.46
N VAL A 37 0.55 -19.92 -6.83
CA VAL A 37 -0.28 -18.72 -6.96
C VAL A 37 0.57 -17.63 -7.59
N ILE A 38 0.02 -16.92 -8.57
CA ILE A 38 0.74 -15.86 -9.29
C ILE A 38 -0.03 -14.57 -9.10
N SER A 39 0.69 -13.46 -8.88
CA SER A 39 0.09 -12.15 -8.91
C SER A 39 -0.44 -11.87 -10.29
N THR A 40 -1.76 -11.68 -10.42
CA THR A 40 -2.36 -11.34 -11.70
C THR A 40 -1.93 -9.94 -12.17
N ALA A 41 -1.53 -9.05 -11.26
CA ALA A 41 -1.13 -7.68 -11.55
C ALA A 41 0.14 -7.54 -12.40
N ILE A 42 0.96 -8.60 -12.52
CA ILE A 42 2.22 -8.56 -13.30
C ILE A 42 2.04 -8.95 -14.77
N PHE A 43 0.85 -9.41 -15.14
CA PHE A 43 0.57 -9.78 -16.52
C PHE A 43 0.29 -8.53 -17.35
N ASP A 44 0.61 -8.62 -18.64
CA ASP A 44 0.07 -7.70 -19.62
C ASP A 44 -1.38 -8.10 -19.88
N ALA A 45 -2.31 -7.33 -19.33
CA ALA A 45 -3.73 -7.51 -19.59
C ALA A 45 -4.20 -6.65 -20.78
N ASN A 46 -5.05 -7.24 -21.62
CA ASN A 46 -5.62 -6.81 -22.88
C ASN A 46 -6.23 -5.40 -22.92
N ARG A 47 -6.20 -4.86 -24.14
CA ARG A 47 -6.68 -3.55 -24.59
C ARG A 47 -8.20 -3.54 -24.93
N ASP A 48 -8.95 -4.52 -24.43
CA ASP A 48 -10.39 -4.71 -24.69
C ASP A 48 -11.20 -4.55 -23.39
N ASP A 49 -12.53 -4.41 -23.50
CA ASP A 49 -13.45 -3.91 -22.47
C ASP A 49 -13.93 -4.93 -21.42
N THR A 50 -13.55 -6.21 -21.50
CA THR A 50 -14.18 -7.28 -20.68
C THR A 50 -13.40 -7.74 -19.44
N GLY A 51 -12.19 -7.23 -19.19
CA GLY A 51 -11.29 -7.73 -18.13
C GLY A 51 -10.82 -9.17 -18.38
N ILE A 52 -9.64 -9.56 -17.85
CA ILE A 52 -9.08 -10.92 -18.04
C ILE A 52 -9.33 -11.82 -16.84
N TRP A 53 -9.48 -11.23 -15.65
CA TRP A 53 -9.51 -11.97 -14.40
C TRP A 53 -10.92 -12.01 -13.81
N ASP A 54 -11.45 -13.20 -13.59
CA ASP A 54 -12.70 -13.41 -12.86
C ASP A 54 -12.40 -13.50 -11.35
N ILE A 55 -12.22 -12.34 -10.72
CA ILE A 55 -11.88 -12.20 -9.30
C ILE A 55 -13.15 -12.37 -8.46
N LYS A 56 -13.12 -13.33 -7.53
CA LYS A 56 -14.35 -13.81 -6.84
C LYS A 56 -14.34 -13.68 -5.32
N LYS A 57 -13.16 -13.58 -4.72
CA LYS A 57 -13.01 -13.79 -3.29
C LYS A 57 -12.01 -12.83 -2.66
N HIS A 58 -12.33 -12.39 -1.45
CA HIS A 58 -11.34 -11.90 -0.49
C HIS A 58 -10.97 -13.04 0.45
N ILE A 59 -9.69 -13.19 0.73
CA ILE A 59 -9.15 -14.24 1.60
C ILE A 59 -8.33 -13.56 2.70
N TYR A 60 -8.45 -14.03 3.95
CA TYR A 60 -7.76 -13.49 5.13
C TYR A 60 -8.13 -12.03 5.46
N THR A 61 -9.43 -11.73 5.51
CA THR A 61 -9.92 -10.40 5.91
C THR A 61 -9.93 -10.20 7.41
N GLU A 62 -10.08 -11.25 8.22
CA GLU A 62 -10.13 -11.13 9.68
C GLU A 62 -8.87 -10.48 10.30
N PRO A 63 -7.64 -10.86 9.90
CA PRO A 63 -6.43 -10.22 10.41
C PRO A 63 -6.26 -8.73 10.03
N THR A 64 -7.13 -8.20 9.15
CA THR A 64 -7.09 -6.76 8.81
C THR A 64 -7.68 -5.86 9.90
N LEU A 65 -8.46 -6.44 10.82
CA LEU A 65 -9.21 -5.80 11.92
C LEU A 65 -10.30 -4.80 11.53
N ASP A 66 -10.16 -4.14 10.38
CA ASP A 66 -11.09 -3.12 9.88
C ASP A 66 -11.78 -3.53 8.56
N GLY A 67 -11.64 -4.80 8.17
CA GLY A 67 -12.16 -5.38 6.93
C GLY A 67 -11.29 -5.12 5.70
N GLY A 68 -10.24 -4.30 5.80
CA GLY A 68 -9.26 -4.06 4.76
C GLY A 68 -9.88 -3.67 3.42
N LEU A 69 -9.32 -4.19 2.33
CA LEU A 69 -9.79 -3.95 0.97
C LEU A 69 -11.22 -4.49 0.72
N ALA A 70 -11.68 -5.49 1.46
CA ALA A 70 -13.01 -6.09 1.25
C ALA A 70 -14.16 -5.10 1.47
N GLU A 71 -13.96 -4.12 2.38
CA GLU A 71 -14.89 -3.01 2.60
C GLU A 71 -14.94 -2.01 1.45
N TRP A 72 -13.85 -1.91 0.67
CA TRP A 72 -13.72 -0.99 -0.47
C TRP A 72 -14.01 -1.66 -1.80
N LEU A 73 -13.97 -3.00 -1.86
CA LEU A 73 -14.28 -3.79 -3.03
C LEU A 73 -15.23 -4.93 -2.66
N PRO A 74 -16.48 -4.64 -2.24
CA PRO A 74 -17.45 -5.69 -1.91
C PRO A 74 -17.98 -6.41 -3.16
N ARG A 75 -17.85 -5.78 -4.34
CA ARG A 75 -18.36 -6.26 -5.62
C ARG A 75 -17.32 -6.07 -6.72
N ILE A 76 -17.37 -6.91 -7.76
CA ILE A 76 -16.65 -6.72 -9.02
C ILE A 76 -17.66 -6.82 -10.16
N GLY A 77 -17.86 -5.69 -10.86
CA GLY A 77 -18.96 -5.52 -11.78
C GLY A 77 -20.29 -5.70 -11.05
N GLU A 78 -21.10 -6.66 -11.50
CA GLU A 78 -22.39 -7.00 -10.89
C GLU A 78 -22.29 -8.12 -9.84
N LYS A 79 -21.11 -8.73 -9.66
CA LYS A 79 -20.95 -9.91 -8.78
C LYS A 79 -20.49 -9.48 -7.38
N GLU A 80 -21.18 -10.00 -6.36
CA GLU A 80 -20.71 -9.93 -4.97
C GLU A 80 -19.45 -10.77 -4.78
N MET A 81 -18.47 -10.21 -4.07
CA MET A 81 -17.28 -10.95 -3.67
C MET A 81 -17.60 -11.80 -2.43
N THR A 82 -17.15 -13.05 -2.45
CA THR A 82 -17.24 -13.92 -1.27
C THR A 82 -16.06 -13.66 -0.34
N VAL A 83 -16.28 -13.69 0.98
CA VAL A 83 -15.21 -13.61 1.98
C VAL A 83 -14.93 -15.01 2.50
N TRP A 84 -13.67 -15.42 2.53
CA TRP A 84 -13.24 -16.69 3.10
C TRP A 84 -12.03 -16.49 4.03
N ASN A 85 -12.22 -16.78 5.31
CA ASN A 85 -11.16 -16.77 6.32
C ASN A 85 -10.83 -18.20 6.73
N PRO A 86 -9.86 -18.86 6.07
CA PRO A 86 -9.31 -20.08 6.62
C PRO A 86 -8.53 -19.78 7.91
N PRO A 87 -8.23 -20.80 8.73
CA PRO A 87 -7.36 -20.64 9.88
C PRO A 87 -6.05 -19.96 9.46
N ASP A 88 -5.65 -18.95 10.22
CA ASP A 88 -4.44 -18.17 9.97
C ASP A 88 -3.66 -17.98 11.27
N ASP A 89 -2.40 -17.62 11.12
CA ASP A 89 -1.57 -17.21 12.24
C ASP A 89 -2.13 -15.94 12.89
N THR A 90 -1.95 -15.82 14.19
CA THR A 90 -2.21 -14.54 14.87
C THR A 90 -1.21 -13.51 14.35
N ILE A 91 -1.71 -12.46 13.70
CA ILE A 91 -0.88 -11.33 13.31
C ILE A 91 -0.71 -10.43 14.54
N ASP A 92 0.54 -10.15 14.89
CA ASP A 92 0.84 -9.18 15.93
C ASP A 92 0.56 -7.77 15.41
N HIS A 93 -0.22 -7.01 16.18
CA HIS A 93 -0.50 -5.61 15.95
C HIS A 93 0.19 -4.83 17.06
N PRO A 94 1.48 -4.48 16.89
CA PRO A 94 2.23 -3.79 17.93
C PRO A 94 1.54 -2.46 18.27
N GLN A 95 1.57 -2.14 19.55
CA GLN A 95 1.00 -0.90 20.06
C GLN A 95 1.79 0.32 19.59
N GLU A 96 1.14 1.48 19.54
CA GLU A 96 1.82 2.75 19.40
C GLU A 96 2.80 2.95 20.57
N ILE A 97 4.03 3.35 20.28
CA ILE A 97 5.05 3.65 21.29
C ILE A 97 5.32 5.15 21.25
N ASP A 98 5.15 5.82 22.39
CA ASP A 98 5.35 7.26 22.56
C ASP A 98 4.60 8.13 21.54
N GLY A 99 3.38 7.72 21.17
CA GLY A 99 2.56 8.41 20.18
C GLY A 99 3.14 8.38 18.76
N LYS A 100 3.97 7.39 18.45
CA LYS A 100 4.51 7.12 17.12
C LYS A 100 3.97 5.79 16.58
N LEU A 101 3.70 5.75 15.28
CA LEU A 101 3.24 4.54 14.59
C LEU A 101 4.41 3.77 14.01
N LEU A 102 4.50 2.49 14.32
CA LEU A 102 5.47 1.58 13.72
C LEU A 102 5.11 1.29 12.25
N ALA A 103 6.11 1.40 11.39
CA ALA A 103 6.09 0.91 10.01
C ALA A 103 7.19 -0.16 9.87
N GLN A 104 6.80 -1.38 9.54
CA GLN A 104 7.71 -2.52 9.51
C GLN A 104 7.35 -3.50 8.40
N CYS A 105 8.35 -4.00 7.67
CA CYS A 105 8.13 -5.08 6.70
C CYS A 105 7.99 -6.44 7.39
N ASP A 106 7.52 -7.45 6.67
CA ASP A 106 7.26 -8.79 7.23
C ASP A 106 8.48 -9.43 7.92
N CYS A 107 9.67 -9.35 7.31
CA CYS A 107 10.88 -9.93 7.89
C CYS A 107 11.52 -9.07 9.00
N GLY A 108 10.96 -7.90 9.31
CA GLY A 108 11.51 -6.93 10.25
C GLY A 108 12.81 -6.23 9.82
N GLY A 109 13.38 -6.56 8.66
CA GLY A 109 14.62 -5.98 8.16
C GLY A 109 14.52 -4.51 7.73
N VAL A 110 13.32 -3.97 7.56
CA VAL A 110 13.04 -2.53 7.43
C VAL A 110 12.04 -2.19 8.53
N SER A 111 12.42 -1.25 9.40
CA SER A 111 11.63 -0.86 10.57
C SER A 111 11.90 0.60 10.93
N PHE A 112 10.85 1.40 11.04
CA PHE A 112 10.90 2.80 11.44
C PHE A 112 9.58 3.24 12.07
N HIS A 113 9.58 4.40 12.71
CA HIS A 113 8.39 5.01 13.30
C HIS A 113 8.06 6.32 12.59
N ILE A 114 6.78 6.59 12.41
CA ILE A 114 6.28 7.89 11.92
C ILE A 114 5.60 8.65 13.06
N SER A 115 5.84 9.95 13.13
CA SER A 115 5.20 10.84 14.11
C SER A 115 3.95 11.48 13.51
N ARG A 116 3.05 11.97 14.37
CA ARG A 116 1.91 12.82 13.96
C ARG A 116 2.40 14.18 13.44
N PRO A 117 1.56 14.96 12.72
CA PRO A 117 1.88 16.34 12.39
C PRO A 117 2.26 17.15 13.63
N THR A 118 3.43 17.77 13.61
CA THR A 118 3.92 18.63 14.71
C THR A 118 3.39 20.05 14.55
N GLN A 119 3.49 20.86 15.61
CA GLN A 119 3.12 22.27 15.52
C GLN A 119 3.90 23.01 14.42
N GLU A 120 5.18 22.68 14.23
CA GLU A 120 6.01 23.20 13.14
C GLU A 120 5.43 22.92 11.76
N ILE A 121 4.94 21.69 11.50
CA ILE A 121 4.25 21.35 10.24
C ILE A 121 2.93 22.10 10.10
N LEU A 122 2.20 22.30 11.20
CA LEU A 122 0.91 22.98 11.19
C LEU A 122 1.03 24.49 10.98
N ASP A 123 2.16 25.08 11.39
CA ASP A 123 2.50 26.49 11.24
C ASP A 123 3.02 26.81 9.83
N ASP A 124 3.51 25.81 9.09
CA ASP A 124 3.82 25.91 7.66
C ASP A 124 2.52 25.74 6.83
N PRO A 125 2.01 26.82 6.19
CA PRO A 125 0.74 26.76 5.47
C PRO A 125 0.79 25.85 4.24
N GLU A 126 1.96 25.70 3.62
CA GLU A 126 2.11 24.88 2.42
C GLU A 126 2.16 23.39 2.79
N MET A 127 3.00 23.02 3.76
CA MET A 127 3.09 21.65 4.26
C MET A 127 1.75 21.18 4.83
N ARG A 128 1.10 22.02 5.63
CA ARG A 128 -0.22 21.71 6.19
C ARG A 128 -1.28 21.52 5.11
N ARG A 129 -1.31 22.37 4.09
CA ARG A 129 -2.30 22.26 3.01
C ARG A 129 -2.10 21.00 2.18
N LYS A 130 -0.85 20.61 1.91
CA LYS A 130 -0.50 19.51 1.00
C LYS A 130 -0.55 18.13 1.66
N TRP A 131 -0.13 18.00 2.92
CA TRP A 131 0.18 16.69 3.51
C TRP A 131 -0.61 16.35 4.78
N VAL A 132 -1.17 17.35 5.46
CA VAL A 132 -1.99 17.15 6.66
C VAL A 132 -3.47 17.07 6.28
N SER A 133 -4.20 16.21 6.98
CA SER A 133 -5.63 16.05 6.72
C SER A 133 -6.41 17.37 6.90
N PRO A 134 -7.32 17.70 5.96
CA PRO A 134 -8.12 18.92 6.04
C PRO A 134 -9.21 18.84 7.11
N VAL A 135 -9.55 17.65 7.59
CA VAL A 135 -10.62 17.40 8.57
C VAL A 135 -10.10 17.01 9.94
N ASP A 136 -8.84 16.61 10.05
CA ASP A 136 -8.20 16.26 11.32
C ASP A 136 -6.70 16.60 11.29
N LYS A 137 -6.30 17.65 12.02
CA LYS A 137 -4.91 18.13 12.04
C LYS A 137 -3.90 17.15 12.64
N THR A 138 -4.37 16.05 13.25
CA THR A 138 -3.51 15.02 13.85
C THR A 138 -3.19 13.86 12.90
N LYS A 139 -3.73 13.91 11.67
CA LYS A 139 -3.64 12.84 10.67
C LYS A 139 -2.93 13.27 9.39
N TRP A 140 -2.25 12.31 8.76
CA TRP A 140 -1.66 12.45 7.44
C TRP A 140 -2.67 12.11 6.35
N ILE A 141 -2.45 12.62 5.14
CA ILE A 141 -3.25 12.24 3.97
C ILE A 141 -2.81 10.86 3.47
N ALA A 142 -3.77 10.07 2.99
CA ALA A 142 -3.55 8.79 2.33
C ALA A 142 -4.35 8.68 1.03
N CYS A 143 -3.85 7.92 0.06
CA CYS A 143 -4.56 7.61 -1.16
C CYS A 143 -4.30 6.20 -1.68
N LEU A 144 -5.24 5.72 -2.49
CA LEU A 144 -5.04 4.59 -3.39
C LEU A 144 -4.42 5.07 -4.70
N ASP A 145 -3.53 4.27 -5.27
CA ASP A 145 -2.83 4.55 -6.52
C ASP A 145 -2.86 3.30 -7.43
N ALA A 146 -3.42 3.49 -8.63
CA ALA A 146 -3.56 2.45 -9.66
C ALA A 146 -2.61 2.66 -10.85
N CYS A 147 -1.54 3.45 -10.67
CA CYS A 147 -0.57 3.71 -11.74
C CYS A 147 0.09 2.42 -12.26
N ASP A 148 0.38 2.35 -13.56
CA ASP A 148 0.96 1.15 -14.16
C ASP A 148 2.31 0.77 -13.56
N THR A 149 3.14 1.78 -13.27
CA THR A 149 4.46 1.53 -12.65
C THR A 149 4.29 0.99 -11.23
N CYS A 150 3.30 1.48 -10.50
CA CYS A 150 2.99 1.07 -9.14
C CYS A 150 2.52 -0.38 -9.16
N ARG A 151 1.57 -0.69 -10.04
CA ARG A 151 1.07 -2.05 -10.28
C ARG A 151 2.18 -3.04 -10.60
N LEU A 152 3.02 -2.71 -11.59
CA LEU A 152 4.09 -3.60 -12.07
C LEU A 152 5.29 -3.68 -11.11
N THR A 153 5.48 -2.72 -10.21
CA THR A 153 6.58 -2.76 -9.25
C THR A 153 6.14 -3.31 -7.90
N ASP A 154 4.88 -3.19 -7.52
CA ASP A 154 4.36 -3.80 -6.29
C ASP A 154 3.93 -5.25 -6.54
N GLY A 155 3.40 -5.56 -7.72
CA GLY A 155 2.73 -6.84 -7.96
C GLY A 155 1.31 -6.87 -7.36
N ALA A 156 0.64 -5.72 -7.27
CA ALA A 156 -0.76 -5.59 -6.85
C ALA A 156 -1.51 -4.62 -7.76
N HIS A 157 -2.84 -4.73 -7.87
CA HIS A 157 -3.65 -3.87 -8.75
C HIS A 157 -3.68 -2.41 -8.31
N VAL A 158 -3.52 -2.19 -7.01
CA VAL A 158 -3.55 -0.89 -6.37
C VAL A 158 -2.58 -0.93 -5.19
N ILE A 159 -1.87 0.16 -4.99
CA ILE A 159 -1.06 0.39 -3.79
C ILE A 159 -1.64 1.55 -3.00
N ALA A 160 -1.39 1.56 -1.70
CA ALA A 160 -1.78 2.64 -0.82
C ALA A 160 -0.56 3.40 -0.28
N TRP A 161 -0.60 4.73 -0.40
CA TRP A 161 0.48 5.64 0.01
C TRP A 161 0.01 6.63 1.07
N THR A 162 0.89 6.98 1.99
CA THR A 162 0.78 8.17 2.84
C THR A 162 2.06 9.02 2.72
N PHE A 163 1.96 10.31 3.00
CA PHE A 163 3.00 11.30 2.66
C PHE A 163 3.59 11.88 3.95
N ILE A 164 4.85 11.58 4.23
CA ILE A 164 5.45 11.87 5.53
C ILE A 164 6.69 12.75 5.34
N PRO A 165 6.80 13.87 6.07
CA PRO A 165 8.06 14.61 6.14
C PRO A 165 9.18 13.73 6.69
N LYS A 166 10.31 13.65 5.98
CA LYS A 166 11.47 12.80 6.34
C LYS A 166 11.95 13.08 7.78
N LYS A 167 11.86 14.33 8.24
CA LYS A 167 12.21 14.75 9.61
C LYS A 167 11.32 14.15 10.71
N LEU A 168 10.14 13.64 10.36
CA LEU A 168 9.19 13.01 11.30
C LEU A 168 9.28 11.47 11.30
N ILE A 169 10.27 10.92 10.61
CA ILE A 169 10.58 9.49 10.60
C ILE A 169 11.76 9.20 11.52
N THR A 170 11.66 8.15 12.34
CA THR A 170 12.71 7.70 13.27
C THR A 170 13.02 6.22 13.07
N PRO A 171 14.30 5.80 12.89
CA PRO A 171 15.49 6.65 12.82
C PRO A 171 15.47 7.56 11.59
N ALA A 172 16.33 8.58 11.58
CA ALA A 172 16.46 9.47 10.43
C ALA A 172 16.76 8.65 9.17
N ILE A 173 16.01 8.89 8.10
CA ILE A 173 16.21 8.21 6.82
C ILE A 173 17.42 8.84 6.12
N PRO A 174 18.38 8.03 5.61
CA PRO A 174 19.48 8.56 4.80
C PRO A 174 19.00 9.16 3.47
N ASP A 175 19.80 10.03 2.85
CA ASP A 175 19.43 10.69 1.57
C ASP A 175 19.20 9.70 0.40
N ASP A 176 19.81 8.52 0.46
CA ASP A 176 19.60 7.45 -0.52
C ASP A 176 18.33 6.60 -0.25
N LEU A 177 17.62 6.90 0.85
CA LEU A 177 16.42 6.23 1.35
C LEU A 177 16.64 4.77 1.75
N LEU A 178 17.91 4.35 1.90
CA LEU A 178 18.23 2.98 2.25
C LEU A 178 18.23 2.79 3.76
N LEU A 179 17.16 2.19 4.27
CA LEU A 179 16.99 1.85 5.67
C LEU A 179 17.04 0.33 5.88
N GLY A 180 17.94 -0.12 6.76
CA GLY A 180 18.08 -1.54 7.09
C GLY A 180 18.39 -2.40 5.86
N SER A 181 17.57 -3.42 5.60
CA SER A 181 17.71 -4.34 4.47
C SER A 181 17.15 -3.81 3.14
N SER A 182 16.70 -2.55 3.08
CA SER A 182 16.10 -2.01 1.86
C SER A 182 17.10 -1.91 0.71
N ARG A 183 16.60 -2.10 -0.51
CA ARG A 183 17.28 -1.82 -1.78
C ARG A 183 16.51 -0.72 -2.50
N GLY A 184 17.23 0.08 -3.29
CA GLY A 184 16.65 1.19 -4.05
C GLY A 184 16.99 1.11 -5.52
N TYR A 185 16.11 1.64 -6.36
CA TYR A 185 16.34 1.80 -7.79
C TYR A 185 15.67 3.06 -8.31
N VAL A 186 16.16 3.56 -9.43
CA VAL A 186 15.58 4.70 -10.15
C VAL A 186 14.56 4.14 -11.14
N SER A 187 13.26 4.39 -10.88
CA SER A 187 12.19 3.85 -11.73
C SER A 187 11.91 4.70 -12.97
N SER A 188 12.20 6.00 -12.89
CA SER A 188 12.19 6.96 -13.98
C SER A 188 13.07 8.16 -13.59
N LYS A 189 13.32 9.10 -14.51
CA LYS A 189 14.14 10.27 -14.23
C LYS A 189 13.57 11.04 -13.03
N GLY A 190 14.39 11.24 -11.99
CA GLY A 190 14.00 11.97 -10.78
C GLY A 190 13.06 11.20 -9.86
N VAL A 191 12.92 9.87 -10.02
CA VAL A 191 12.04 9.04 -9.18
C VAL A 191 12.80 7.84 -8.63
N ARG A 192 12.90 7.75 -7.30
CA ARG A 192 13.49 6.63 -6.58
C ARG A 192 12.41 5.83 -5.87
N ARG A 193 12.56 4.51 -5.90
CA ARG A 193 11.69 3.59 -5.17
C ARG A 193 12.56 2.63 -4.36
N THR A 194 12.10 2.27 -3.16
CA THR A 194 12.78 1.29 -2.31
C THR A 194 11.86 0.14 -1.91
N PHE A 195 12.47 -1.00 -1.64
CA PHE A 195 11.79 -2.23 -1.19
C PHE A 195 12.72 -3.02 -0.27
N CYS A 196 12.19 -3.89 0.58
CA CYS A 196 13.01 -4.76 1.42
C CYS A 196 13.72 -5.81 0.55
N GLY A 197 15.05 -5.84 0.56
CA GLY A 197 15.84 -6.82 -0.21
C GLY A 197 15.71 -8.26 0.27
N THR A 198 15.10 -8.48 1.44
CA THR A 198 14.88 -9.80 2.06
C THR A 198 13.48 -10.34 1.75
N CYS A 199 12.43 -9.55 1.97
CA CYS A 199 11.04 -10.00 1.86
C CYS A 199 10.20 -9.33 0.77
N GLY A 200 10.81 -8.50 -0.10
CA GLY A 200 10.13 -7.89 -1.25
C GLY A 200 9.26 -6.66 -0.93
N ALA A 201 8.81 -6.51 0.32
CA ALA A 201 7.90 -5.44 0.75
C ALA A 201 8.30 -4.04 0.26
N ARG A 202 7.38 -3.35 -0.41
CA ARG A 202 7.52 -1.95 -0.82
C ARG A 202 7.72 -1.04 0.39
N VAL A 203 8.63 -0.06 0.28
CA VAL A 203 8.95 0.85 1.39
C VAL A 203 8.65 2.30 1.03
N PHE A 204 9.53 2.94 0.25
CA PHE A 204 9.42 4.35 -0.09
C PHE A 204 9.24 4.59 -1.58
N TYR A 205 8.54 5.68 -1.89
CA TYR A 205 8.61 6.38 -3.16
C TYR A 205 9.05 7.82 -2.91
N ASP A 206 9.95 8.33 -3.74
CA ASP A 206 10.52 9.67 -3.65
C ASP A 206 10.70 10.23 -5.06
N CYS A 207 10.44 11.53 -5.22
CA CYS A 207 10.61 12.20 -6.49
C CYS A 207 11.12 13.63 -6.34
N ASP A 208 11.82 14.11 -7.37
CA ASP A 208 12.28 15.50 -7.48
C ASP A 208 11.11 16.50 -7.28
N GLY A 209 11.38 17.63 -6.62
CA GLY A 209 10.38 18.66 -6.32
C GLY A 209 9.57 18.45 -5.04
N ARG A 210 9.83 17.35 -4.30
CA ARG A 210 9.25 17.06 -2.98
C ARG A 210 10.31 16.54 -2.00
N GLU A 211 11.49 17.14 -1.98
CA GLU A 211 12.69 16.60 -1.32
C GLU A 211 12.53 16.34 0.18
N GLU A 212 11.68 17.10 0.86
CA GLU A 212 11.40 16.94 2.31
C GLU A 212 10.38 15.86 2.63
N ILE A 213 9.64 15.35 1.64
CA ILE A 213 8.55 14.40 1.78
C ILE A 213 8.98 13.05 1.21
N VAL A 214 8.51 11.97 1.82
CA VAL A 214 8.58 10.63 1.25
C VAL A 214 7.21 9.98 1.30
N ASP A 215 6.88 9.26 0.24
CA ASP A 215 5.66 8.48 0.17
C ASP A 215 5.97 7.11 0.83
N VAL A 216 5.22 6.77 1.88
CA VAL A 216 5.37 5.54 2.66
C VAL A 216 4.28 4.55 2.28
N ALA A 217 4.68 3.32 1.93
CA ALA A 217 3.74 2.26 1.60
C ALA A 217 2.92 1.86 2.85
N ILE A 218 1.60 2.01 2.78
CA ILE A 218 0.71 1.80 3.93
C ILE A 218 0.72 0.34 4.42
N GLY A 219 1.04 -0.63 3.54
CA GLY A 219 1.20 -2.04 3.93
C GLY A 219 2.29 -2.31 4.99
N LEU A 220 3.18 -1.34 5.24
CA LEU A 220 4.15 -1.41 6.33
C LEU A 220 3.57 -0.99 7.68
N LEU A 221 2.51 -0.16 7.70
CA LEU A 221 1.98 0.40 8.93
C LEU A 221 1.42 -0.71 9.83
N ARG A 222 1.78 -0.65 11.10
CA ARG A 222 1.32 -1.58 12.14
C ARG A 222 0.37 -0.86 13.08
N ALA A 223 -0.73 -0.35 12.52
CA ALA A 223 -1.72 0.38 13.29
C ALA A 223 -2.61 -0.62 14.08
N PRO A 224 -2.81 -0.39 15.39
CA PRO A 224 -3.55 -1.32 16.24
C PRO A 224 -5.04 -1.41 15.90
N GLU A 225 -5.60 -0.40 15.22
CA GLU A 225 -7.00 -0.39 14.79
C GLU A 225 -7.27 -1.11 13.47
N GLY A 226 -6.22 -1.47 12.71
CA GLY A 226 -6.35 -2.15 11.42
C GLY A 226 -5.53 -1.55 10.29
N VAL A 227 -5.53 -2.24 9.16
CA VAL A 227 -4.64 -1.98 8.01
C VAL A 227 -4.91 -0.66 7.28
N LYS A 228 -6.10 -0.05 7.46
CA LYS A 228 -6.43 1.28 6.93
C LYS A 228 -5.84 2.40 7.78
N ALA A 229 -5.36 2.10 8.99
CA ALA A 229 -4.77 3.04 9.93
C ALA A 229 -5.60 4.33 10.11
N GLU A 230 -6.92 4.18 10.29
CA GLU A 230 -7.87 5.31 10.31
C GLU A 230 -7.60 6.32 11.46
N ASN A 231 -6.85 5.96 12.51
CA ASN A 231 -6.45 6.89 13.58
C ASN A 231 -5.25 7.77 13.18
N TRP A 232 -4.56 7.42 12.10
CA TRP A 232 -3.37 8.11 11.59
C TRP A 232 -3.60 8.76 10.24
N LEU A 233 -4.52 8.22 9.46
CA LEU A 233 -4.69 8.56 8.06
C LEU A 233 -6.08 9.11 7.77
N THR A 234 -6.13 10.08 6.86
CA THR A 234 -7.36 10.51 6.20
C THR A 234 -7.28 10.15 4.73
N TRP A 235 -8.18 9.28 4.31
CA TRP A 235 -8.22 8.75 2.95
C TRP A 235 -8.86 9.74 1.98
N ARG A 236 -8.19 9.99 0.85
CA ARG A 236 -8.71 10.75 -0.30
C ARG A 236 -9.77 9.91 -1.03
N THR A 237 -11.00 9.91 -0.53
CA THR A 237 -12.06 9.00 -1.00
C THR A 237 -12.72 9.43 -2.31
N LYS A 238 -12.60 10.69 -2.72
CA LYS A 238 -13.23 11.17 -3.97
C LYS A 238 -12.48 10.74 -5.24
N ARG A 239 -11.17 10.50 -5.14
CA ARG A 239 -10.31 10.27 -6.30
C ARG A 239 -9.16 9.34 -5.95
N MET A 240 -9.08 8.21 -6.64
CA MET A 240 -7.86 7.39 -6.71
C MET A 240 -6.80 8.11 -7.55
N ALA A 241 -5.52 7.85 -7.30
CA ALA A 241 -4.43 8.31 -8.15
C ALA A 241 -4.31 7.41 -9.39
N PHE A 242 -4.09 8.06 -10.55
CA PHE A 242 -3.96 7.42 -11.87
C PHE A 242 -5.00 6.32 -12.18
N PRO A 243 -6.31 6.55 -11.95
CA PRO A 243 -7.34 5.53 -12.22
C PRO A 243 -7.39 5.14 -13.69
N GLU A 244 -7.03 6.04 -14.62
CA GLU A 244 -6.94 5.76 -16.04
C GLU A 244 -5.99 4.61 -16.40
N ASP A 245 -4.89 4.44 -15.66
CA ASP A 245 -3.97 3.32 -15.84
C ASP A 245 -4.60 2.02 -15.37
N GLY A 246 -5.22 2.03 -14.18
CA GLY A 246 -6.00 0.90 -13.68
C GLY A 246 -7.13 0.52 -14.64
N MET A 247 -7.85 1.49 -15.20
CA MET A 247 -8.95 1.28 -16.14
C MET A 247 -8.46 0.63 -17.44
N ARG A 248 -7.26 0.98 -17.89
CA ARG A 248 -6.63 0.36 -19.07
C ARG A 248 -6.22 -1.09 -18.81
N TYR A 249 -5.86 -1.43 -17.58
CA TYR A 249 -5.44 -2.78 -17.21
C TYR A 249 -6.63 -3.70 -16.87
N ASP A 250 -7.52 -3.25 -16.00
CA ASP A 250 -8.75 -3.96 -15.60
C ASP A 250 -9.86 -2.95 -15.28
N PRO A 251 -10.70 -2.59 -16.27
CA PRO A 251 -11.73 -1.57 -16.09
C PRO A 251 -12.80 -1.99 -15.09
N VAL A 252 -13.13 -3.28 -15.03
CA VAL A 252 -14.19 -3.79 -14.16
C VAL A 252 -13.74 -3.72 -12.70
N LEU A 253 -12.54 -4.20 -12.38
CA LEU A 253 -11.98 -4.11 -11.03
C LEU A 253 -11.78 -2.64 -10.62
N THR A 254 -11.19 -1.83 -11.49
CA THR A 254 -10.84 -0.45 -11.18
C THR A 254 -12.06 0.40 -10.88
N GLU A 255 -13.10 0.30 -11.71
CA GLU A 255 -14.36 1.02 -11.47
C GLU A 255 -15.09 0.51 -10.22
N SER A 256 -15.07 -0.81 -9.98
CA SER A 256 -15.69 -1.38 -8.79
C SER A 256 -15.00 -0.93 -7.51
N LEU A 257 -13.66 -0.87 -7.51
CA LEU A 257 -12.87 -0.36 -6.39
C LEU A 257 -13.14 1.12 -6.16
N ARG A 258 -13.13 1.94 -7.23
CA ARG A 258 -13.43 3.37 -7.14
C ARG A 258 -14.78 3.61 -6.48
N ARG A 259 -15.82 2.90 -6.94
CA ARG A 259 -17.18 3.02 -6.39
C ARG A 259 -17.27 2.58 -4.95
N GLY A 260 -16.74 1.40 -4.61
CA GLY A 260 -16.81 0.89 -3.24
C GLY A 260 -16.01 1.76 -2.26
N PHE A 261 -14.88 2.31 -2.69
CA PHE A 261 -14.09 3.27 -1.90
C PHE A 261 -14.82 4.61 -1.68
N GLU A 262 -15.48 5.15 -2.71
CA GLU A 262 -16.34 6.34 -2.59
C GLU A 262 -17.54 6.09 -1.67
N GLU A 263 -18.24 4.97 -1.83
CA GLU A 263 -19.37 4.60 -0.99
C GLU A 263 -18.95 4.43 0.46
N TRP A 264 -17.82 3.77 0.71
CA TRP A 264 -17.22 3.67 2.03
C TRP A 264 -16.91 5.06 2.61
N GLY A 265 -16.30 5.94 1.82
CA GLY A 265 -16.00 7.32 2.22
C GLY A 265 -17.24 8.11 2.63
N LYS A 266 -18.32 8.03 1.84
CA LYS A 266 -19.61 8.67 2.17
C LYS A 266 -20.20 8.12 3.47
N ARG A 267 -20.17 6.80 3.66
CA ARG A 267 -20.66 6.17 4.91
C ARG A 267 -19.86 6.64 6.13
N LYS A 268 -18.54 6.82 5.98
CA LYS A 268 -17.63 7.18 7.07
C LYS A 268 -17.61 8.67 7.40
N HIS A 269 -17.64 9.53 6.40
CA HIS A 269 -17.40 10.97 6.57
C HIS A 269 -18.63 11.83 6.28
N GLY A 270 -19.74 11.25 5.83
CA GLY A 270 -20.93 11.96 5.40
C GLY A 270 -20.81 12.58 3.99
N ASP A 271 -19.60 12.68 3.44
CA ASP A 271 -19.32 13.12 2.07
C ASP A 271 -17.99 12.53 1.56
N LEU A 272 -17.66 12.75 0.29
CA LEU A 272 -16.38 12.39 -0.30
C LEU A 272 -15.32 13.46 -0.01
N LEU A 273 -14.15 13.02 0.46
CA LEU A 273 -13.02 13.91 0.72
C LEU A 273 -12.24 14.14 -0.58
N ASP A 274 -12.38 15.35 -1.14
CA ASP A 274 -11.64 15.82 -2.32
C ASP A 274 -10.30 16.44 -1.93
N ILE A 275 -9.35 15.59 -1.57
CA ILE A 275 -8.02 16.03 -1.16
C ILE A 275 -7.15 16.17 -2.41
N ILE A 276 -6.52 17.33 -2.60
CA ILE A 276 -5.54 17.54 -3.67
C ILE A 276 -4.18 17.11 -3.12
N ILE A 277 -3.55 16.18 -3.82
CA ILE A 277 -2.17 15.74 -3.59
C ILE A 277 -1.38 16.28 -4.77
N GLU A 278 -0.46 17.21 -4.49
CA GLU A 278 0.39 17.90 -5.50
C GLU A 278 1.75 17.23 -5.64
#